data_AF-A0A947BQ23-F1
#
_entry.id   AF-A0A947BQ23-F1
#
_cell.length_a   1.000
_cell.length_b   1.000
_cell.length_c   1.000
_cell.angle_alpha   90.00
_cell.angle_beta   90.00
_cell.angle_gamma   90.00
#
_symmetry.space_group_name_H-M   'P 1'
#
loop_
_entity.id
_entity.type
_entity.pdbx_description
1 polymer ?
#
loop_
_entity_poly.entity_id
_entity_poly.type
_entity_poly.pdbx_seq_one_letter_code
_entity_poly.pdbx_strand_id
1 'polypeptide(L)'
;MIMKKIAVVLVVALLAACSGVPDNKEIETMVRGSLLTDGLDDLFTMENFAKTNGFRESDNVYIVDVAYDLVFQKSFIDVVKEIREDPTGPQYGMFGSKFILTAIQSNFGQFEVGDRIQKTDKVTLHKTENGWQLAE
;
A
#
# COMPACT_ATOMS: atom_id res chain seq x y z
N MET A 1 -40.87 -11.31 22.47
CA MET A 1 -40.02 -12.33 21.82
C MET A 1 -38.97 -11.74 20.83
N ILE A 2 -38.65 -10.43 20.93
CA ILE A 2 -37.76 -9.73 19.98
C ILE A 2 -36.33 -9.56 20.55
N MET A 3 -36.18 -9.49 21.88
CA MET A 3 -34.88 -9.33 22.57
C MET A 3 -33.93 -10.54 22.45
N LYS A 4 -34.45 -11.74 22.17
CA LYS A 4 -33.64 -12.97 22.11
C LYS A 4 -32.91 -13.15 20.77
N LYS A 5 -33.32 -12.42 19.72
CA LYS A 5 -32.73 -12.54 18.37
C LYS A 5 -31.54 -11.59 18.14
N ILE A 6 -31.39 -10.53 18.94
CA ILE A 6 -30.30 -9.56 18.81
C ILE A 6 -28.97 -10.12 19.34
N ALA A 7 -29.03 -10.99 20.36
CA ALA A 7 -27.83 -11.59 20.95
C ALA A 7 -27.05 -12.52 20.00
N VAL A 8 -27.72 -13.11 19.01
CA VAL A 8 -27.09 -14.08 18.09
C VAL A 8 -26.26 -13.38 17.01
N VAL A 9 -26.63 -12.15 16.62
CA VAL A 9 -25.91 -11.39 15.59
C VAL A 9 -24.58 -10.85 16.11
N LEU A 10 -24.49 -10.56 17.42
CA LEU A 10 -23.26 -10.00 18.01
C LEU A 10 -22.13 -11.04 18.17
N VAL A 11 -22.47 -12.33 18.28
CA VAL A 11 -21.48 -13.41 18.50
C VAL A 11 -20.75 -13.81 17.22
N VAL A 12 -21.39 -13.70 16.05
CA VAL A 12 -20.77 -14.08 14.76
C VAL A 12 -19.66 -13.09 14.34
N ALA A 13 -19.74 -11.82 14.77
CA ALA A 13 -18.69 -10.83 14.49
C ALA A 13 -17.39 -11.07 15.28
N LEU A 14 -17.43 -11.84 16.38
CA LEU A 14 -16.27 -12.11 17.24
C LEU A 14 -15.42 -13.30 16.78
N LEU A 15 -15.89 -14.11 15.82
CA LEU A 15 -15.11 -15.25 15.29
C LEU A 15 -14.11 -14.88 14.19
N ALA A 16 -14.18 -13.66 13.65
CA ALA A 16 -13.23 -13.19 12.63
C ALA A 16 -11.83 -12.88 13.19
N ALA A 17 -11.67 -12.79 14.51
CA ALA A 17 -10.42 -12.37 15.16
C ALA A 17 -9.47 -13.52 15.53
N CYS A 18 -9.75 -14.77 15.14
CA CYS A 18 -8.94 -15.93 15.51
C CYS A 18 -8.28 -16.65 14.32
N SER A 19 -8.24 -16.05 13.13
CA SER A 19 -7.27 -16.48 12.14
C SER A 19 -5.91 -16.03 12.65
N GLY A 20 -5.02 -16.95 13.04
CA GLY A 20 -3.66 -16.60 13.48
C GLY A 20 -2.76 -16.07 12.35
N VAL A 21 -3.32 -15.33 11.40
CA VAL A 21 -2.69 -14.65 10.26
C VAL A 21 -3.36 -13.27 10.14
N PRO A 22 -2.66 -12.26 9.59
CA PRO A 22 -3.24 -10.93 9.42
C PRO A 22 -4.40 -10.98 8.43
N ASP A 23 -5.40 -10.14 8.67
CA ASP A 23 -6.52 -10.01 7.73
C ASP A 23 -6.11 -9.19 6.48
N ASN A 24 -6.89 -9.29 5.41
CA ASN A 24 -6.54 -8.64 4.15
C ASN A 24 -6.42 -7.11 4.27
N LYS A 25 -7.18 -6.47 5.16
CA LYS A 25 -7.14 -5.02 5.35
C LYS A 25 -5.91 -4.61 6.14
N GLU A 26 -5.50 -5.41 7.13
CA GLU A 26 -4.25 -5.23 7.85
C GLU A 26 -3.06 -5.32 6.88
N ILE A 27 -3.05 -6.33 6.01
CA ILE A 27 -2.02 -6.50 4.96
C ILE A 27 -2.02 -5.30 4.01
N GLU A 28 -3.20 -4.90 3.50
CA GLU A 28 -3.32 -3.72 2.63
C GLU A 28 -2.75 -2.47 3.29
N THR A 29 -3.08 -2.24 4.56
CA THR A 29 -2.62 -1.06 5.32
C THR A 29 -1.11 -1.06 5.47
N MET A 30 -0.51 -2.21 5.80
CA MET A 30 0.95 -2.34 5.91
C MET A 30 1.63 -2.12 4.55
N VAL A 31 1.16 -2.78 3.49
CA VAL A 31 1.71 -2.64 2.14
C VAL A 31 1.62 -1.19 1.67
N ARG A 32 0.43 -0.57 1.78
CA ARG A 32 0.22 0.85 1.47
C ARG A 32 1.18 1.75 2.26
N GLY A 33 1.28 1.51 3.57
CA GLY A 33 2.11 2.29 4.48
C GLY A 33 3.61 2.12 4.23
N SER A 34 4.05 1.03 3.60
CA SER A 34 5.45 0.84 3.19
C SER A 34 5.78 1.42 1.81
N LEU A 35 4.79 1.46 0.92
CA LEU A 35 4.96 1.92 -0.48
C LEU A 35 4.77 3.42 -0.63
N LEU A 36 3.78 3.97 0.07
CA LEU A 36 3.37 5.36 -0.07
C LEU A 36 3.96 6.21 1.06
N THR A 37 5.26 6.05 1.30
CA THR A 37 6.06 6.90 2.20
C THR A 37 6.81 7.95 1.42
N ASP A 38 7.44 8.90 2.13
CA ASP A 38 8.40 9.85 1.57
C ASP A 38 7.88 10.67 0.38
N GLY A 39 6.57 10.97 0.38
CA GLY A 39 5.88 11.76 -0.64
C GLY A 39 5.32 10.98 -1.82
N LEU A 40 5.53 9.65 -1.90
CA LEU A 40 4.94 8.82 -2.95
C LEU A 40 3.40 8.80 -2.91
N ASP A 41 2.81 9.10 -1.77
CA ASP A 41 1.37 9.27 -1.57
C ASP A 41 0.79 10.49 -2.32
N ASP A 42 1.61 11.47 -2.68
CA ASP A 42 1.21 12.63 -3.50
C ASP A 42 1.23 12.31 -5.02
N LEU A 43 2.05 11.33 -5.44
CA LEU A 43 2.12 10.90 -6.83
C LEU A 43 1.18 9.73 -7.13
N PHE A 44 0.97 8.83 -6.17
CA PHE A 44 0.22 7.60 -6.35
C PHE A 44 -0.85 7.40 -5.28
N THR A 45 -1.97 6.84 -5.71
CA THR A 45 -2.85 6.07 -4.83
C THR A 45 -2.72 4.59 -5.13
N MET A 46 -2.96 3.75 -4.12
CA MET A 46 -3.05 2.30 -4.28
C MET A 46 -4.52 1.89 -4.38
N GLU A 47 -4.88 1.26 -5.49
CA GLU A 47 -6.22 0.76 -5.79
C GLU A 47 -6.21 -0.73 -6.10
N ASN A 48 -7.40 -1.35 -6.13
CA ASN A 48 -7.61 -2.74 -6.53
C ASN A 48 -6.70 -3.75 -5.80
N PHE A 49 -6.42 -3.49 -4.52
CA PHE A 49 -5.60 -4.36 -3.71
C PHE A 49 -6.25 -5.73 -3.53
N ALA A 50 -5.49 -6.79 -3.80
CA ALA A 50 -5.89 -8.16 -3.64
C ALA A 50 -4.73 -9.00 -3.11
N LYS A 51 -4.99 -9.75 -2.05
CA LYS A 51 -4.15 -10.91 -1.69
C LYS A 51 -4.42 -12.02 -2.71
N THR A 52 -3.40 -12.42 -3.46
CA THR A 52 -3.52 -13.46 -4.49
C THR A 52 -3.15 -14.85 -3.96
N ASN A 53 -2.26 -14.91 -2.97
CA ASN A 53 -1.87 -16.15 -2.30
C ASN A 53 -1.29 -15.84 -0.92
N GLY A 54 -1.13 -16.85 -0.05
CA GLY A 54 -0.34 -16.69 1.17
C GLY A 54 -0.28 -17.93 2.04
N PHE A 55 0.84 -18.13 2.71
CA PHE A 55 1.10 -19.30 3.53
C PHE A 55 1.82 -18.92 4.83
N ARG A 56 1.54 -19.70 5.87
CA ARG A 56 2.25 -19.58 7.16
C ARG A 56 3.54 -20.37 7.06
N GLU A 57 4.67 -19.68 7.23
CA GLU A 57 5.98 -20.32 7.29
C GLU A 57 6.29 -20.82 8.71
N SER A 58 5.92 -20.03 9.73
CA SER A 58 6.00 -20.41 11.15
C SER A 58 4.92 -19.70 11.97
N ASP A 59 4.81 -19.97 13.27
CA ASP A 59 3.80 -19.34 14.13
C ASP A 59 3.86 -17.81 14.13
N ASN A 60 5.04 -17.23 13.85
CA ASN A 60 5.27 -15.79 13.83
C ASN A 60 5.63 -15.25 12.44
N VAL A 61 5.57 -16.06 11.38
CA VAL A 61 5.93 -15.64 10.02
C VAL A 61 4.85 -16.01 9.02
N TYR A 62 4.34 -15.01 8.31
CA TYR A 62 3.34 -15.16 7.26
C TYR A 62 3.84 -14.54 5.96
N ILE A 63 3.87 -15.32 4.88
CA ILE A 63 4.31 -14.86 3.55
C ILE A 63 3.07 -14.74 2.67
N VAL A 64 2.90 -13.61 2.00
CA VAL A 64 1.72 -13.30 1.20
C VAL A 64 2.12 -12.71 -0.15
N ASP A 65 1.49 -13.21 -1.21
CA ASP A 65 1.55 -12.60 -2.54
C ASP A 65 0.36 -11.64 -2.69
N VAL A 66 0.64 -10.41 -3.09
CA VAL A 66 -0.35 -9.35 -3.26
C VAL A 66 -0.28 -8.77 -4.66
N ALA A 67 -1.41 -8.28 -5.16
CA ALA A 67 -1.50 -7.53 -6.40
C ALA A 67 -2.30 -6.25 -6.17
N TYR A 68 -1.93 -5.17 -6.84
CA TYR A 68 -2.60 -3.87 -6.73
C TYR A 68 -2.25 -2.98 -7.93
N ASP A 69 -3.03 -1.93 -8.12
CA ASP A 69 -2.73 -0.86 -9.06
C ASP A 69 -2.15 0.33 -8.32
N LEU A 70 -1.03 0.86 -8.81
CA LEU A 70 -0.60 2.22 -8.50
C LEU A 70 -1.21 3.16 -9.54
N VAL A 71 -1.99 4.14 -9.09
CA VAL A 71 -2.70 5.07 -9.97
C VAL A 71 -2.14 6.47 -9.81
N PHE A 72 -1.64 7.04 -10.91
CA PHE A 72 -1.04 8.37 -10.92
C PHE A 72 -2.07 9.44 -10.56
N GLN A 73 -1.75 10.27 -9.58
CA GLN A 73 -2.58 11.41 -9.14
C GLN A 73 -2.21 12.72 -9.85
N LYS A 74 -1.03 12.76 -10.49
CA LYS A 74 -0.49 13.91 -11.22
C LYS A 74 0.02 13.47 -12.58
N SER A 75 -0.01 14.36 -13.57
CA SER A 75 0.67 14.09 -14.84
C SER A 75 2.18 14.29 -14.71
N PHE A 76 2.95 13.72 -15.63
CA PHE A 76 4.39 13.95 -15.71
C PHE A 76 4.72 15.44 -15.86
N ILE A 77 3.90 16.20 -16.60
CA ILE A 77 4.09 17.63 -16.79
C ILE A 77 3.85 18.41 -15.49
N ASP A 78 2.86 18.03 -14.69
CA ASP A 78 2.61 18.64 -13.39
C ASP A 78 3.79 18.43 -12.45
N VAL A 79 4.32 17.19 -12.39
CA VAL A 79 5.53 16.88 -11.60
C VAL A 79 6.72 17.73 -12.05
N VAL A 80 6.97 17.84 -13.36
CA VAL A 80 8.04 18.69 -13.89
C VAL A 80 7.85 20.16 -13.53
N LYS A 81 6.61 20.65 -13.56
CA LYS A 81 6.28 22.04 -13.23
C LYS A 81 6.52 22.32 -11.75
N GLU A 82 6.04 21.46 -10.85
CA GLU A 82 6.20 21.60 -9.40
C GLU A 82 7.68 21.67 -8.99
N ILE A 83 8.52 20.81 -9.59
CA ILE A 83 9.97 20.82 -9.36
C ILE A 83 10.60 22.13 -9.84
N ARG A 84 10.15 22.69 -10.96
CA ARG A 84 10.71 23.96 -11.48
C ARG A 84 10.29 25.16 -10.65
N GLU A 85 9.06 25.16 -10.14
CA GLU A 85 8.47 26.31 -9.44
C GLU A 85 8.92 26.42 -7.98
N ASP A 86 9.18 25.30 -7.31
CA ASP A 86 9.73 25.29 -5.96
C ASP A 86 10.96 24.38 -5.85
N PRO A 87 12.15 24.90 -6.21
CA PRO A 87 13.37 24.12 -6.23
C PRO A 87 13.97 23.81 -4.84
N THR A 88 13.28 24.14 -3.75
CA THR A 88 13.79 23.99 -2.38
C THR A 88 12.76 23.42 -1.39
N GLY A 89 11.52 23.17 -1.83
CA GLY A 89 10.44 22.68 -0.98
C GLY A 89 10.64 21.24 -0.48
N PRO A 90 9.85 20.78 0.49
CA PRO A 90 9.88 19.39 0.99
C PRO A 90 9.60 18.36 -0.12
N GLN A 91 8.78 18.69 -1.11
CA GLN A 91 8.56 17.91 -2.34
C GLN A 91 9.85 17.75 -3.18
N TYR A 92 10.84 18.61 -2.96
CA TYR A 92 12.18 18.53 -3.55
C TYR A 92 13.08 17.48 -2.86
N GLY A 93 12.79 17.05 -1.63
CA GLY A 93 13.48 15.91 -1.02
C GLY A 93 13.25 14.59 -1.77
N MET A 94 12.10 14.49 -2.44
CA MET A 94 11.66 13.32 -3.20
C MET A 94 12.00 13.40 -4.70
N PHE A 95 12.00 14.61 -5.28
CA PHE A 95 12.16 14.83 -6.73
C PHE A 95 13.33 15.75 -7.16
N GLY A 96 14.10 16.27 -6.19
CA GLY A 96 15.00 17.43 -6.32
C GLY A 96 16.32 17.22 -7.06
N SER A 97 16.35 16.36 -8.05
CA SER A 97 17.46 16.34 -9.00
C SER A 97 16.97 16.03 -10.40
N LYS A 98 17.63 16.61 -11.42
CA LYS A 98 17.44 16.17 -12.82
C LYS A 98 17.56 14.64 -12.96
N PHE A 99 18.32 14.00 -12.07
CA PHE A 99 18.45 12.54 -12.01
C PHE A 99 17.15 11.84 -11.64
N ILE A 100 16.38 12.34 -10.67
CA ILE A 100 15.09 11.74 -10.30
C ILE A 100 14.06 11.88 -11.42
N LEU A 101 13.94 13.05 -12.06
CA LEU A 101 13.05 13.20 -13.22
C LEU A 101 13.41 12.24 -14.35
N THR A 102 14.71 12.05 -14.59
CA THR A 102 15.20 11.08 -15.58
C THR A 102 14.87 9.64 -15.15
N ALA A 103 14.99 9.32 -13.85
CA ALA A 103 14.64 8.00 -13.32
C ALA A 103 13.13 7.74 -13.43
N ILE A 104 12.28 8.71 -13.11
CA ILE A 104 10.83 8.63 -13.25
C ILE A 104 10.45 8.41 -14.71
N GLN A 105 10.98 9.24 -15.61
CA GLN A 105 10.74 9.09 -17.04
C GLN A 105 11.25 7.74 -17.56
N SER A 106 12.36 7.22 -17.03
CA SER A 106 12.90 5.92 -17.42
C SER A 106 12.08 4.74 -16.89
N ASN A 107 11.51 4.84 -15.70
CA ASN A 107 10.75 3.76 -15.08
C ASN A 107 9.29 3.73 -15.55
N PHE A 108 8.70 4.90 -15.78
CA PHE A 108 7.26 5.05 -16.01
C PHE A 108 6.91 5.70 -17.35
N GLY A 109 7.89 6.29 -18.06
CA GLY A 109 7.62 7.07 -19.25
C GLY A 109 6.95 8.41 -18.94
N GLN A 110 6.24 8.93 -19.93
CA GLN A 110 5.29 10.01 -19.70
C GLN A 110 3.97 9.37 -19.28
N PHE A 111 3.39 9.90 -18.21
CA PHE A 111 2.12 9.43 -17.64
C PHE A 111 1.17 10.60 -17.44
N GLU A 112 -0.12 10.29 -17.48
CA GLU A 112 -1.22 11.19 -17.21
C GLU A 112 -1.91 10.82 -15.90
N VAL A 113 -2.75 11.74 -15.39
CA VAL A 113 -3.59 11.45 -14.24
C VAL A 113 -4.52 10.28 -14.54
N GLY A 114 -4.54 9.29 -13.65
CA GLY A 114 -5.36 8.09 -13.78
C GLY A 114 -4.68 6.92 -14.50
N ASP A 115 -3.48 7.12 -15.07
CA ASP A 115 -2.68 6.00 -15.59
C ASP A 115 -2.36 5.01 -14.47
N ARG A 116 -2.27 3.73 -14.84
CA ARG A 116 -2.16 2.62 -13.87
C ARG A 116 -0.91 1.78 -14.12
N ILE A 117 -0.26 1.41 -13.03
CA ILE A 117 0.81 0.42 -13.03
C ILE A 117 0.34 -0.75 -12.17
N GLN A 118 0.19 -1.92 -12.80
CA GLN A 118 -0.09 -3.15 -12.08
C GLN A 118 1.17 -3.66 -11.41
N LYS A 119 1.06 -4.00 -10.13
CA LYS A 119 2.14 -4.55 -9.31
C LYS A 119 1.74 -5.90 -8.74
N THR A 120 2.75 -6.74 -8.53
CA THR A 120 2.61 -8.01 -7.84
C THR A 120 3.85 -8.22 -6.99
N ASP A 121 3.65 -8.24 -5.68
CA ASP A 121 4.72 -8.27 -4.70
C ASP A 121 4.54 -9.46 -3.77
N LYS A 122 5.66 -10.04 -3.36
CA LYS A 122 5.71 -11.03 -2.28
C LYS A 122 6.22 -10.31 -1.04
N VAL A 123 5.40 -10.29 0.01
CA VAL A 123 5.76 -9.64 1.28
C VAL A 123 5.78 -10.65 2.42
N THR A 124 6.75 -10.48 3.31
CA THR A 124 6.91 -11.28 4.52
C THR A 124 6.43 -10.46 5.71
N LEU A 125 5.61 -11.07 6.56
CA LEU A 125 5.05 -10.45 7.75
C LEU A 125 5.54 -11.19 8.98
N HIS A 126 6.06 -10.44 9.95
CA HIS A 126 6.47 -10.94 11.25
C HIS A 126 5.45 -10.54 12.32
N LYS A 127 5.07 -11.50 13.15
CA LYS A 127 4.24 -11.26 14.32
C LYS A 127 5.10 -10.72 15.45
N THR A 128 4.80 -9.52 15.92
CA THR A 128 5.47 -8.86 17.05
C THR A 128 4.49 -8.65 18.20
N GLU A 129 4.98 -8.11 19.32
CA GLU A 129 4.13 -7.72 20.46
C GLU A 129 3.11 -6.64 20.07
N ASN A 130 3.39 -5.85 19.01
CA ASN A 130 2.55 -4.77 18.52
C ASN A 130 1.63 -5.18 17.36
N GLY A 131 1.54 -6.48 17.04
CA GLY A 131 0.75 -7.00 15.93
C GLY A 131 1.61 -7.50 14.76
N TRP A 132 1.02 -7.67 13.58
CA TRP A 132 1.78 -8.02 12.38
C TRP A 132 2.48 -6.80 11.81
N GLN A 133 3.70 -6.99 11.32
CA GLN A 133 4.50 -5.95 10.68
C GLN A 133 5.21 -6.53 9.47
N LEU A 134 5.48 -5.70 8.46
CA LEU A 134 6.35 -6.07 7.34
C LEU A 134 7.75 -6.38 7.87
N ALA A 135 8.32 -7.49 7.41
CA ALA A 135 9.74 -7.76 7.56
C ALA A 135 10.50 -6.80 6.63
N GLU A 136 11.54 -6.15 7.15
CA GLU A 136 12.46 -5.29 6.38
C GLU A 136 13.20 -6.07 5.28
#